data_AF-A0A316E288-F1
#
_entry.id   AF-A0A316E288-F1
#
_cell.length_a   1.000
_cell.length_b   1.000
_cell.length_c   1.000
_cell.angle_alpha   90.00
_cell.angle_beta   90.00
_cell.angle_gamma   90.00
#
_symmetry.space_group_name_H-M   'P 1'
#
loop_
_entity.id
_entity.type
_entity.pdbx_description
1 polymer ?
#
loop_
_entity_poly.entity_id
_entity_poly.type
_entity_poly.pdbx_seq_one_letter_code
_entity_poly.pdbx_strand_id
1 'polypeptide(L)'
;MAKNDPKKTYNIADPLIQLDKIISQQTKYKLGEKGYSFYDIKHLKPVFAFDYLSLSGSALCYNSDKLEVKDYVGLLEGLKKISAITYNELKVTPNYRFHTIDFDDRKVSISRKDFKTILTFKNELLKDEELPNLYQFDLQYVQAARACGFLYKGVFYLVWYDRHHTIYPRD
;
A
#
# COMPACT_ATOMS: atom_id res chain seq x y z
N MET A 1 -45.72 -31.28 -29.31
CA MET A 1 -45.21 -29.91 -29.44
C MET A 1 -44.44 -29.57 -28.16
N ALA A 2 -43.11 -29.59 -28.20
CA ALA A 2 -42.28 -29.23 -27.05
C ALA A 2 -42.21 -27.69 -26.93
N LYS A 3 -42.47 -27.16 -25.74
CA LYS A 3 -42.34 -25.72 -25.45
C LYS A 3 -40.85 -25.38 -25.31
N ASN A 4 -40.37 -24.45 -26.12
CA ASN A 4 -39.03 -23.90 -25.99
C ASN A 4 -39.01 -22.92 -24.80
N ASP A 5 -38.23 -23.23 -23.77
CA ASP A 5 -37.97 -22.30 -22.68
C ASP A 5 -37.10 -21.12 -23.17
N PRO A 6 -37.36 -19.89 -22.68
CA PRO A 6 -36.60 -18.71 -23.09
C PRO A 6 -35.15 -18.80 -22.59
N LYS A 7 -34.18 -18.63 -23.50
CA LYS A 7 -32.76 -18.56 -23.19
C LYS A 7 -32.49 -17.45 -22.16
N LYS A 8 -31.90 -17.82 -21.01
CA LYS A 8 -31.36 -16.87 -20.04
C LYS A 8 -30.36 -15.95 -20.74
N THR A 9 -30.73 -14.69 -20.95
CA THR A 9 -29.80 -13.64 -21.34
C THR A 9 -28.94 -13.28 -20.14
N TYR A 10 -27.67 -13.66 -20.18
CA TYR A 10 -26.69 -13.18 -19.21
C TYR A 10 -26.51 -11.68 -19.40
N ASN A 11 -26.67 -10.92 -18.31
CA ASN A 11 -26.40 -9.49 -18.32
C ASN A 11 -24.88 -9.29 -18.27
N ILE A 12 -24.23 -9.39 -19.43
CA ILE A 12 -22.79 -9.18 -19.58
C ILE A 12 -22.58 -7.68 -19.59
N ALA A 13 -22.04 -7.13 -18.50
CA ALA A 13 -21.73 -5.71 -18.41
C ALA A 13 -20.72 -5.33 -19.50
N ASP A 14 -21.02 -4.24 -20.22
CA ASP A 14 -20.23 -3.74 -21.34
C ASP A 14 -18.75 -3.56 -20.94
N PRO A 15 -17.81 -4.27 -21.58
CA PRO A 15 -16.39 -4.16 -21.30
C PRO A 15 -15.84 -2.73 -21.42
N LEU A 16 -16.40 -1.91 -22.31
CA LEU A 16 -15.98 -0.53 -22.51
C LEU A 16 -16.42 0.37 -21.34
N ILE A 17 -17.65 0.17 -20.84
CA ILE A 17 -18.13 0.88 -19.64
C ILE A 17 -17.33 0.47 -18.41
N GLN A 18 -16.94 -0.81 -18.30
CA GLN A 18 -16.05 -1.27 -17.23
C GLN A 18 -14.66 -0.64 -17.35
N LEU A 19 -14.10 -0.56 -18.57
CA LEU A 19 -12.81 0.05 -18.83
C LEU A 19 -12.82 1.56 -18.54
N ASP A 20 -13.86 2.29 -18.96
CA ASP A 20 -14.01 3.73 -18.68
C ASP A 20 -14.21 4.00 -17.18
N LYS A 21 -14.89 3.10 -16.47
CA LYS A 21 -15.02 3.16 -15.01
C LYS A 21 -13.68 2.89 -14.32
N ILE A 22 -12.87 1.97 -14.84
CA ILE A 22 -11.51 1.69 -14.37
C ILE A 22 -10.59 2.90 -14.67
N ILE A 23 -10.63 3.46 -15.87
CA ILE A 23 -9.82 4.62 -16.28
C ILE A 23 -10.19 5.87 -15.46
N SER A 24 -11.48 6.13 -15.24
CA SER A 24 -11.95 7.25 -14.40
C SER A 24 -11.71 7.05 -12.90
N GLN A 25 -11.55 5.81 -12.44
CA GLN A 25 -11.11 5.47 -11.08
C GLN A 25 -9.57 5.47 -10.93
N GLN A 26 -8.82 5.37 -12.03
CA GLN A 26 -7.36 5.32 -12.10
C GLN A 26 -6.67 6.71 -12.16
N THR A 27 -7.21 7.73 -11.49
CA THR A 27 -6.33 8.86 -11.16
C THR A 27 -5.34 8.36 -10.12
N LYS A 28 -4.03 8.42 -10.43
CA LYS A 28 -2.96 8.23 -9.44
C LYS A 28 -3.22 9.14 -8.23
N TYR A 29 -2.65 8.81 -7.07
CA TYR A 29 -2.79 9.63 -5.88
C TYR A 29 -2.55 11.12 -6.18
N LYS A 30 -3.52 11.95 -5.81
CA LYS A 30 -3.46 13.41 -5.89
C LYS A 30 -3.28 13.97 -4.49
N LEU A 31 -2.26 14.79 -4.30
CA LEU A 31 -1.97 15.43 -3.02
C LEU A 31 -3.20 16.15 -2.45
N GLY A 32 -3.46 15.94 -1.16
CA GLY A 32 -4.62 16.51 -0.44
C GLY A 32 -5.96 15.83 -0.72
N GLU A 33 -6.05 14.89 -1.67
CA GLU A 33 -7.27 14.14 -1.91
C GLU A 33 -7.39 13.00 -0.88
N LYS A 34 -8.49 13.02 -0.11
CA LYS A 34 -8.80 11.92 0.82
C LYS A 34 -9.11 10.66 0.03
N GLY A 35 -8.41 9.57 0.36
CA GLY A 35 -8.71 8.24 -0.14
C GLY A 35 -10.01 7.68 0.44
N TYR A 36 -10.38 6.49 -0.03
CA TYR A 36 -11.46 5.71 0.58
C TYR A 36 -11.09 5.28 2.01
N SER A 37 -12.11 5.14 2.86
CA SER A 37 -11.89 4.66 4.21
C SER A 37 -11.44 3.19 4.18
N PHE A 38 -10.81 2.71 5.26
CA PHE A 38 -10.50 1.29 5.38
C PHE A 38 -11.75 0.42 5.20
N TYR A 39 -12.91 0.85 5.70
CA TYR A 39 -14.16 0.10 5.60
C TYR A 39 -14.62 -0.11 4.15
N ASP A 40 -14.35 0.87 3.29
CA ASP A 40 -14.72 0.81 1.87
C ASP A 40 -13.82 -0.15 1.09
N ILE A 41 -12.55 -0.31 1.51
CA ILE A 41 -11.57 -1.12 0.80
C ILE A 41 -11.27 -2.46 1.47
N LYS A 42 -11.82 -2.75 2.66
CA LYS A 42 -11.43 -3.92 3.48
C LYS A 42 -11.56 -5.26 2.75
N HIS A 43 -12.46 -5.36 1.77
CA HIS A 43 -12.69 -6.58 0.97
C HIS A 43 -11.82 -6.65 -0.30
N LEU A 44 -11.11 -5.58 -0.64
CA LEU A 44 -10.22 -5.56 -1.80
C LEU A 44 -8.90 -6.24 -1.46
N LYS A 45 -8.27 -6.83 -2.47
CA LYS A 45 -6.89 -7.31 -2.41
C LYS A 45 -5.95 -6.17 -2.78
N PRO A 46 -4.80 -6.00 -2.10
CA PRO A 46 -3.87 -4.93 -2.39
C PRO A 46 -3.33 -5.01 -3.82
N VAL A 47 -3.36 -3.87 -4.52
CA VAL A 47 -2.54 -3.62 -5.70
C VAL A 47 -1.38 -2.74 -5.27
N PHE A 48 -0.15 -3.13 -5.56
CA PHE A 48 1.04 -2.36 -5.18
C PHE A 48 1.45 -1.40 -6.28
N ALA A 49 1.70 -0.15 -5.90
CA ALA A 49 2.25 0.88 -6.77
C ALA A 49 3.58 1.38 -6.20
N PHE A 50 4.47 1.81 -7.10
CA PHE A 50 5.87 2.11 -6.80
C PHE A 50 6.24 3.58 -7.08
N ASP A 51 5.26 4.41 -7.42
CA ASP A 51 5.43 5.82 -7.79
C ASP A 51 6.09 6.66 -6.68
N TYR A 52 5.95 6.23 -5.41
CA TYR A 52 6.44 6.94 -4.22
C TYR A 52 7.57 6.18 -3.50
N LEU A 53 8.25 5.26 -4.19
CA LEU A 53 9.40 4.59 -3.60
C LEU A 53 10.49 5.60 -3.21
N SER A 54 10.95 5.51 -1.96
CA SER A 54 12.09 6.28 -1.51
C SER A 54 13.39 5.71 -2.06
N LEU A 55 14.13 6.54 -2.81
CA LEU A 55 15.41 6.20 -3.46
C LEU A 55 16.54 7.19 -3.10
N SER A 56 16.49 7.81 -1.92
CA SER A 56 17.49 8.80 -1.49
C SER A 56 18.74 8.20 -0.84
N GLY A 57 18.89 6.87 -0.80
CA GLY A 57 20.05 6.18 -0.25
C GLY A 57 20.08 6.04 1.28
N SER A 58 19.04 6.47 2.00
CA SER A 58 18.94 6.25 3.45
C SER A 58 18.62 4.79 3.79
N ALA A 59 18.75 4.40 5.06
CA ALA A 59 18.53 3.02 5.51
C ALA A 59 17.11 2.45 5.26
N LEU A 60 16.12 3.32 5.03
CA LEU A 60 14.73 2.96 4.70
C LEU A 60 14.45 2.94 3.19
N CYS A 61 15.43 3.34 2.38
CA CYS A 61 15.28 3.44 0.94
C CYS A 61 15.53 2.09 0.25
N TYR A 62 14.86 1.91 -0.87
CA TYR A 62 14.99 0.72 -1.71
C TYR A 62 16.31 0.67 -2.50
N ASN A 63 17.16 1.68 -2.35
CA ASN A 63 18.52 1.71 -2.90
C ASN A 63 19.58 1.89 -1.79
N SER A 64 19.26 1.52 -0.55
CA SER A 64 20.25 1.50 0.52
C SER A 64 21.38 0.51 0.21
N ASP A 65 22.61 0.91 0.50
CA ASP A 65 23.82 0.09 0.43
C ASP A 65 23.83 -1.10 1.41
N LYS A 66 22.92 -1.10 2.40
CA LYS A 66 22.74 -2.19 3.37
C LYS A 66 21.85 -3.32 2.87
N LEU A 67 21.21 -3.16 1.71
CA LEU A 67 20.32 -4.17 1.13
C LEU A 67 21.09 -5.10 0.20
N GLU A 68 20.86 -6.39 0.35
CA GLU A 68 21.38 -7.44 -0.51
C GLU A 68 20.30 -7.99 -1.45
N VAL A 69 20.71 -8.74 -2.48
CA VAL A 69 19.80 -9.39 -3.44
C VAL A 69 18.69 -10.20 -2.74
N LYS A 70 19.04 -10.91 -1.66
CA LYS A 70 18.08 -11.73 -0.89
C LYS A 70 16.97 -10.89 -0.25
N ASP A 71 17.23 -9.63 0.09
CA ASP A 71 16.24 -8.75 0.70
C ASP A 71 15.18 -8.35 -0.33
N TYR A 72 15.59 -8.06 -1.57
CA TYR A 72 14.65 -7.79 -2.66
C TYR A 72 13.83 -9.02 -3.06
N VAL A 73 14.44 -10.20 -3.10
CA VAL A 73 13.70 -11.46 -3.32
C VAL A 73 12.65 -11.64 -2.23
N GLY A 74 13.03 -11.44 -0.95
CA GLY A 74 12.11 -11.53 0.17
C GLY A 74 10.97 -10.51 0.13
N LEU A 75 11.26 -9.27 -0.27
CA LEU A 75 10.27 -8.24 -0.52
C LEU A 75 9.26 -8.70 -1.59
N LEU A 76 9.72 -9.15 -2.76
CA LEU A 76 8.84 -9.57 -3.86
C LEU A 76 7.99 -10.77 -3.48
N GLU A 77 8.56 -11.76 -2.77
CA GLU A 77 7.79 -12.89 -2.25
C GLU A 77 6.73 -12.47 -1.23
N GLY A 78 7.08 -11.55 -0.32
CA GLY A 78 6.16 -11.00 0.67
C GLY A 78 5.01 -10.24 0.03
N LEU A 79 5.32 -9.34 -0.91
CA LEU A 79 4.31 -8.61 -1.67
C LEU A 79 3.41 -9.57 -2.47
N LYS A 80 3.97 -10.59 -3.12
CA LYS A 80 3.19 -11.61 -3.83
C LYS A 80 2.21 -12.33 -2.90
N LYS A 81 2.66 -12.78 -1.73
CA LYS A 81 1.78 -13.42 -0.73
C LYS A 81 0.66 -12.49 -0.28
N ILE A 82 0.98 -11.23 0.03
CA ILE A 82 0.02 -10.25 0.52
C ILE A 82 -0.98 -9.84 -0.56
N SER A 83 -0.57 -9.77 -1.83
CA SER A 83 -1.49 -9.49 -2.96
C SER A 83 -2.58 -10.55 -3.13
N ALA A 84 -2.40 -11.75 -2.54
CA ALA A 84 -3.37 -12.84 -2.65
C ALA A 84 -4.52 -12.73 -1.62
N ILE A 85 -4.37 -11.90 -0.58
CA ILE A 85 -5.33 -11.74 0.52
C ILE A 85 -5.95 -10.34 0.54
N THR A 86 -7.06 -10.17 1.21
CA THR A 86 -7.76 -8.89 1.37
C THR A 86 -7.13 -8.01 2.44
N TYR A 87 -7.41 -6.70 2.40
CA TYR A 87 -7.00 -5.78 3.47
C TYR A 87 -7.54 -6.17 4.85
N ASN A 88 -8.74 -6.76 4.92
CA ASN A 88 -9.28 -7.26 6.17
C ASN A 88 -8.48 -8.44 6.70
N GLU A 89 -8.18 -9.44 5.86
CA GLU A 89 -7.34 -10.58 6.23
C GLU A 89 -5.94 -10.13 6.65
N LEU A 90 -5.38 -9.13 5.95
CA LEU A 90 -4.11 -8.52 6.27
C LEU A 90 -4.13 -7.84 7.64
N LYS A 91 -5.22 -7.17 8.00
CA LYS A 91 -5.41 -6.51 9.30
C LYS A 91 -5.61 -7.48 10.46
N VAL A 92 -6.43 -8.51 10.26
CA VAL A 92 -6.84 -9.41 11.37
C VAL A 92 -5.88 -10.56 11.62
N THR A 93 -5.04 -10.90 10.65
CA THR A 93 -4.06 -11.99 10.80
C THR A 93 -2.84 -11.47 11.57
N PRO A 94 -2.57 -11.95 12.79
CA PRO A 94 -1.58 -11.35 13.70
C PRO A 94 -0.17 -11.25 13.12
N ASN A 95 0.17 -12.16 12.22
CA ASN A 95 1.49 -12.25 11.62
C ASN A 95 1.79 -11.07 10.67
N TYR A 96 0.81 -10.51 9.98
CA TYR A 96 1.07 -9.40 9.04
C TYR A 96 1.21 -8.05 9.71
N ARG A 97 0.72 -7.88 10.95
CA ARG A 97 0.83 -6.64 11.72
C ARG A 97 0.47 -5.39 10.90
N PHE A 98 -0.62 -5.46 10.16
CA PHE A 98 -1.03 -4.35 9.30
C PHE A 98 -1.75 -3.26 10.10
N HIS A 99 -1.03 -2.17 10.36
CA HIS A 99 -1.54 -1.05 11.14
C HIS A 99 -0.96 0.28 10.65
N THR A 100 -1.60 1.37 11.06
CA THR A 100 -1.09 2.73 10.83
C THR A 100 0.16 2.97 11.66
N ILE A 101 1.12 3.71 11.10
CA ILE A 101 2.26 4.23 11.83
C ILE A 101 1.81 5.51 12.53
N ASP A 102 2.04 5.58 13.83
CA ASP A 102 1.73 6.76 14.64
C ASP A 102 2.98 7.65 14.75
N PHE A 103 2.98 8.77 14.03
CA PHE A 103 4.10 9.71 14.06
C PHE A 103 4.31 10.39 15.43
N ASP A 104 3.33 10.32 16.33
CA ASP A 104 3.41 10.91 17.66
C ASP A 104 3.89 9.89 18.72
N ASP A 105 4.07 8.63 18.34
CA ASP A 105 4.66 7.59 19.20
C ASP A 105 6.16 7.87 19.40
N ARG A 106 6.61 7.91 20.66
CA ARG A 106 8.00 8.17 21.05
C ARG A 106 8.99 7.13 20.52
N LYS A 107 8.52 5.94 20.15
CA LYS A 107 9.34 4.87 19.56
C LYS A 107 9.51 5.00 18.05
N VAL A 108 8.75 5.89 17.39
CA VAL A 108 8.80 6.07 15.94
C VAL A 108 9.93 7.00 15.55
N SER A 109 10.86 6.50 14.73
CA SER A 109 12.08 7.24 14.35
C SER A 109 11.89 8.20 13.16
N ILE A 110 10.73 8.17 12.50
CA ILE A 110 10.41 8.95 11.31
C ILE A 110 9.40 10.03 11.65
N SER A 111 9.46 11.16 10.95
CA SER A 111 8.56 12.29 11.14
C SER A 111 7.58 12.45 9.99
N ARG A 112 6.51 13.22 10.22
CA ARG A 112 5.60 13.67 9.13
C ARG A 112 6.37 14.40 8.04
N LYS A 113 7.41 15.18 8.40
CA LYS A 113 8.27 15.89 7.44
C LYS A 113 8.97 14.91 6.50
N ASP A 114 9.53 13.82 7.03
CA ASP A 114 10.17 12.79 6.23
C ASP A 114 9.17 12.22 5.22
N PHE A 115 7.95 11.92 5.66
CA PHE A 115 6.92 11.41 4.77
C PHE A 115 6.51 12.42 3.69
N LYS A 116 6.36 13.71 4.03
CA LYS A 116 6.06 14.76 3.04
C LYS A 116 7.14 14.86 1.96
N THR A 117 8.42 14.68 2.31
CA THR A 117 9.51 14.74 1.32
C THR A 117 9.41 13.64 0.26
N ILE A 118 8.78 12.51 0.59
CA ILE A 118 8.50 11.44 -0.37
C ILE A 118 7.33 11.81 -1.29
N LEU A 119 6.29 12.44 -0.75
CA LEU A 119 5.08 12.74 -1.50
C LEU A 119 5.26 13.91 -2.48
N THR A 120 6.14 14.86 -2.18
CA THR A 120 6.35 16.05 -3.01
C THR A 120 7.68 16.76 -2.75
N PHE A 121 8.22 17.40 -3.78
CA PHE A 121 9.37 18.30 -3.68
C PHE A 121 9.04 19.64 -2.99
N LYS A 122 7.75 19.98 -2.86
CA LYS A 122 7.26 21.20 -2.18
C LYS A 122 6.59 20.84 -0.85
N ASN A 123 7.33 20.17 0.02
CA ASN A 123 6.81 19.60 1.27
C ASN A 123 6.25 20.66 2.24
N GLU A 124 6.72 21.90 2.15
CA GLU A 124 6.31 23.04 2.93
C GLU A 124 4.88 23.51 2.63
N LEU A 125 4.37 23.17 1.43
CA LEU A 125 3.02 23.53 1.00
C LEU A 125 1.97 22.51 1.42
N LEU A 126 2.39 21.30 1.81
CA LEU A 126 1.49 20.21 2.20
C LEU A 126 1.24 20.29 3.71
N LYS A 127 -0.01 20.44 4.13
CA LYS A 127 -0.37 20.45 5.55
C LYS A 127 -0.38 19.04 6.14
N ASP A 128 -0.23 18.92 7.46
CA ASP A 128 -0.20 17.60 8.12
C ASP A 128 -1.56 16.89 7.98
N GLU A 129 -2.64 17.66 8.00
CA GLU A 129 -4.02 17.16 7.86
C GLU A 129 -4.34 16.61 6.46
N GLU A 130 -3.50 16.95 5.48
CA GLU A 130 -3.61 16.50 4.08
C GLU A 130 -2.80 15.22 3.82
N LEU A 131 -2.01 14.76 4.80
CA LEU A 131 -1.25 13.53 4.67
C LEU A 131 -2.18 12.32 4.70
N PRO A 132 -2.00 11.35 3.79
CA PRO A 132 -2.67 10.07 3.92
C PRO A 132 -2.12 9.33 5.12
N ASN A 133 -2.92 8.40 5.67
CA ASN A 133 -2.42 7.51 6.72
C ASN A 133 -1.28 6.66 6.16
N LEU A 134 -0.14 6.68 6.83
CA LEU A 134 0.96 5.77 6.57
C LEU A 134 0.70 4.45 7.30
N TYR A 135 0.84 3.34 6.59
CA TYR A 135 0.65 1.99 7.09
C TYR A 135 1.96 1.21 6.97
N GLN A 136 2.09 0.19 7.80
CA GLN A 136 3.12 -0.85 7.66
C GLN A 136 2.50 -2.24 7.69
N PHE A 137 3.18 -3.21 7.09
CA PHE A 137 2.92 -4.64 7.29
C PHE A 137 4.24 -5.45 7.24
N ASP A 138 4.27 -6.55 7.98
CA ASP A 138 5.35 -7.52 7.97
C ASP A 138 5.29 -8.36 6.68
N LEU A 139 6.41 -8.51 5.98
CA LEU A 139 6.50 -9.19 4.68
C LEU A 139 6.49 -10.73 4.75
N GLN A 140 6.35 -11.32 5.94
CA GLN A 140 6.21 -12.77 6.15
C GLN A 140 7.21 -13.62 5.32
N TYR A 141 8.46 -13.14 5.27
CA TYR A 141 9.58 -13.82 4.65
C TYR A 141 10.57 -14.31 5.71
N VAL A 142 11.56 -15.12 5.31
CA VAL A 142 12.62 -15.73 6.16
C VAL A 142 13.27 -14.73 7.11
N GLN A 143 13.22 -13.44 6.78
CA GLN A 143 13.76 -12.35 7.57
C GLN A 143 12.65 -11.37 7.94
N ALA A 144 12.66 -10.89 9.19
CA ALA A 144 11.73 -9.88 9.63
C ALA A 144 12.04 -8.56 8.89
N ALA A 145 11.11 -8.14 8.05
CA ALA A 145 11.17 -6.91 7.27
C ALA A 145 9.76 -6.38 7.09
N ARG A 146 9.62 -5.06 6.98
CA ARG A 146 8.33 -4.40 6.78
C ARG A 146 8.33 -3.59 5.50
N ALA A 147 7.19 -3.58 4.82
CA ALA A 147 6.91 -2.58 3.81
C ALA A 147 6.03 -1.50 4.42
N CYS A 148 6.34 -0.25 4.11
CA CYS A 148 5.58 0.91 4.53
C CYS A 148 5.04 1.64 3.31
N GLY A 149 3.84 2.21 3.44
CA GLY A 149 3.17 2.87 2.34
C GLY A 149 1.80 3.38 2.74
N PHE A 150 1.11 4.01 1.81
CA PHE A 150 -0.21 4.59 2.08
C PHE A 150 -1.25 4.03 1.12
N LEU A 151 -2.52 4.12 1.55
CA LEU A 151 -3.66 3.62 0.81
C LEU A 151 -4.37 4.75 0.08
N TYR A 152 -4.63 4.55 -1.21
CA TYR A 152 -5.50 5.43 -1.97
C TYR A 152 -6.27 4.63 -3.03
N LYS A 153 -7.60 4.70 -2.97
CA LYS A 153 -8.54 3.98 -3.85
C LYS A 153 -8.24 2.47 -4.00
N GLY A 154 -7.84 1.81 -2.91
CA GLY A 154 -7.52 0.37 -2.89
C GLY A 154 -6.13 -0.01 -3.44
N VAL A 155 -5.34 0.98 -3.85
CA VAL A 155 -3.93 0.82 -4.21
C VAL A 155 -3.07 1.12 -2.99
N PHE A 156 -2.09 0.27 -2.71
CA PHE A 156 -1.06 0.48 -1.71
C PHE A 156 0.19 1.04 -2.38
N TYR A 157 0.47 2.32 -2.16
CA TYR A 157 1.65 2.99 -2.69
C TYR A 157 2.81 2.75 -1.73
N LEU A 158 3.82 1.99 -2.17
CA LEU A 158 5.02 1.71 -1.39
C LEU A 158 5.88 2.96 -1.26
N VAL A 159 6.40 3.17 -0.05
CA VAL A 159 7.18 4.35 0.35
C VAL A 159 8.54 3.95 0.88
N TRP A 160 8.57 3.16 1.96
CA TRP A 160 9.81 2.72 2.60
C TRP A 160 9.88 1.19 2.71
N TYR A 161 11.10 0.69 2.78
CA TYR A 161 11.40 -0.71 3.09
C TYR A 161 12.17 -0.76 4.41
N ASP A 162 11.47 -1.11 5.48
CA ASP A 162 12.02 -1.15 6.84
C ASP A 162 12.60 -2.54 7.13
N ARG A 163 13.73 -2.83 6.48
CA ARG A 163 14.43 -4.12 6.62
C ARG A 163 15.07 -4.30 7.99
N HIS A 164 15.57 -3.22 8.58
CA HIS A 164 16.33 -3.23 9.83
C HIS A 164 15.53 -2.75 11.04
N HIS A 165 14.20 -2.65 10.93
CA HIS A 165 13.33 -2.16 12.01
C HIS A 165 13.76 -0.78 12.52
N THR A 166 14.18 0.11 11.61
CA THR A 166 14.56 1.47 11.94
C THR A 166 13.36 2.28 12.41
N ILE A 167 12.18 2.10 11.80
CA ILE A 167 10.98 2.90 12.13
C ILE A 167 10.51 2.61 13.55
N TYR A 168 10.40 1.33 13.92
CA TYR A 168 10.13 0.88 15.28
C TYR A 168 11.28 -0.05 15.71
N PRO A 169 12.34 0.51 16.32
CA PRO A 169 13.46 -0.27 16.84
C PRO A 169 12.96 -1.34 17.80
N ARG A 170 13.55 -2.53 17.69
CA ARG A 170 13.39 -3.57 18.71
C ARG A 170 14.39 -3.23 19.81
N ASP A 171 13.88 -2.90 20.99
CA ASP A 171 14.68 -2.77 22.21
C ASP A 171 15.50 -4.05 22.46
#